data_AF-A0A2W0EUZ6-F1
#
_entry.id   AF-A0A2W0EUZ6-F1
#
_cell.length_a   1.000
_cell.length_b   1.000
_cell.length_c   1.000
_cell.angle_alpha   90.00
_cell.angle_beta   90.00
_cell.angle_gamma   90.00
#
_symmetry.space_group_name_H-M   'P 1'
#
loop_
_entity.id
_entity.type
_entity.pdbx_description
1 polymer ?
#
loop_
_entity_poly.entity_id
_entity_poly.type
_entity_poly.pdbx_seq_one_letter_code
_entity_poly.pdbx_strand_id
1 'polypeptide(L)'
;MQLKHKIVALGILPLVLAIAVICALVISLNRQLGDQQAQLIEDSILASKRAELKNYVEMAKSLIAPLYDDGHGDARAQQQVLEELRKLSFGINGYFFVYDHEGRSLMHARQSELVGQYLWDMKDPHGLPVIQALLQSAQSGEGFQRYAWNK
;
A
#
# COMPACT_ATOMS: atom_id res chain seq x y z
N MET A 1 -47.69 27.27 -38.96
CA MET A 1 -46.42 27.93 -38.60
C MET A 1 -45.95 28.79 -39.77
N GLN A 2 -45.70 30.09 -39.56
CA GLN A 2 -45.24 30.98 -40.64
C GLN A 2 -43.86 30.55 -41.17
N LEU A 3 -43.67 30.54 -42.50
CA LEU A 3 -42.46 30.08 -43.22
C LEU A 3 -41.12 30.54 -42.59
N LYS A 4 -41.11 31.74 -42.02
CA LYS A 4 -39.98 32.37 -41.34
C LYS A 4 -39.40 31.51 -40.20
N HIS A 5 -40.26 30.85 -39.41
CA HIS A 5 -39.84 30.01 -38.30
C HIS A 5 -39.22 28.68 -38.77
N LYS A 6 -39.67 28.14 -39.92
CA LYS A 6 -39.09 26.91 -40.50
C LYS A 6 -37.68 27.15 -41.04
N ILE A 7 -37.43 28.31 -41.67
CA ILE A 7 -36.11 28.66 -42.20
C ILE A 7 -35.11 28.90 -41.07
N VAL A 8 -35.52 29.64 -40.03
CA VAL A 8 -34.68 29.88 -38.84
C VAL A 8 -34.41 28.58 -38.08
N ALA A 9 -35.41 27.70 -37.93
CA ALA A 9 -35.22 26.39 -37.31
C ALA A 9 -34.24 25.51 -38.10
N LEU A 10 -34.27 25.53 -39.44
CA LEU A 10 -33.38 24.73 -40.29
C LEU A 10 -31.90 25.15 -40.16
N GLY A 11 -31.62 26.41 -39.81
CA GLY A 11 -30.25 26.92 -39.60
C GLY A 11 -29.74 26.75 -38.16
N ILE A 12 -30.59 26.97 -37.15
CA ILE A 12 -30.18 26.93 -35.73
C ILE A 12 -30.10 25.49 -35.20
N LEU A 13 -31.00 24.61 -35.63
CA LEU A 13 -31.05 23.23 -35.17
C LEU A 13 -29.73 22.45 -35.40
N PRO A 14 -29.12 22.46 -36.61
CA PRO A 14 -27.85 21.76 -36.81
C PRO A 14 -26.70 22.35 -35.99
N LEU A 15 -26.72 23.66 -35.71
CA LEU A 15 -25.73 24.31 -34.85
C LEU A 15 -25.86 23.84 -33.40
N VAL A 16 -27.09 23.80 -32.87
CA VAL A 16 -27.36 23.30 -31.51
C VAL A 16 -27.01 21.82 -31.40
N LEU A 17 -27.33 21.02 -32.42
CA LEU A 17 -26.99 19.60 -32.46
C LEU A 17 -25.46 19.40 -32.44
N ALA A 18 -24.71 20.15 -33.25
CA ALA A 18 -23.26 20.09 -33.28
C ALA A 18 -22.65 20.44 -31.91
N ILE A 19 -23.14 21.50 -31.27
CA ILE A 19 -22.72 21.88 -29.91
C ILE A 19 -23.03 20.76 -28.92
N ALA A 20 -24.23 20.17 -28.96
CA ALA A 20 -24.61 19.09 -28.06
C ALA A 20 -23.71 17.85 -28.23
N VAL A 21 -23.39 17.47 -29.47
CA VAL A 21 -22.47 16.36 -29.77
C VAL A 21 -21.06 16.66 -29.25
N ILE A 22 -20.54 17.87 -29.49
CA ILE A 22 -19.22 18.28 -28.98
C ILE A 22 -19.21 18.26 -27.45
N CYS A 23 -20.23 18.81 -26.79
CA CYS A 23 -20.35 18.79 -25.34
C CYS A 23 -20.39 17.36 -24.80
N ALA A 24 -21.18 16.47 -25.41
CA ALA A 24 -21.22 15.06 -25.02
C ALA A 24 -19.85 14.38 -25.16
N LEU A 25 -19.15 14.65 -26.26
CA LEU A 25 -17.82 14.11 -26.52
C LEU A 25 -16.78 14.64 -25.50
N VAL A 26 -16.79 15.93 -25.20
CA VAL A 26 -15.91 16.56 -24.20
C VAL A 26 -16.18 15.99 -22.80
N ILE A 27 -17.44 15.81 -22.41
CA ILE A 27 -17.79 15.21 -21.11
C ILE A 27 -17.29 13.77 -21.03
N SER A 28 -17.45 12.99 -22.09
CA SER A 28 -16.96 11.61 -22.13
C SER A 28 -15.44 11.53 -22.00
N LEU A 29 -14.72 12.39 -22.72
CA LEU A 29 -13.26 12.43 -22.68
C LEU A 29 -12.73 12.87 -21.31
N ASN A 30 -13.33 13.89 -20.71
CA ASN A 30 -12.95 14.36 -19.37
C ASN A 30 -13.15 13.29 -18.29
N ARG A 31 -14.21 12.48 -18.38
CA ARG A 31 -14.43 11.36 -17.45
C ARG A 31 -13.36 10.29 -17.58
N GLN A 32 -13.05 9.88 -18.82
CA GLN A 32 -12.00 8.89 -19.08
C GLN A 32 -10.63 9.35 -18.59
N LEU A 33 -10.27 10.62 -18.86
CA LEU A 33 -9.03 11.20 -18.40
C LEU A 33 -8.97 11.30 -16.86
N GLY A 34 -10.08 11.63 -16.22
CA GLY A 34 -10.17 11.68 -14.75
C GLY A 34 -9.90 10.33 -14.10
N ASP A 35 -10.52 9.27 -14.61
CA ASP A 35 -10.34 7.91 -14.08
C ASP A 35 -8.91 7.40 -14.27
N GLN A 36 -8.33 7.63 -15.45
CA GLN A 36 -6.94 7.27 -15.74
C GLN A 36 -5.96 8.02 -14.84
N GLN A 37 -6.17 9.32 -14.65
CA GLN A 37 -5.32 10.14 -13.81
C GLN A 37 -5.38 9.68 -12.35
N ALA A 38 -6.57 9.31 -11.84
CA ALA A 38 -6.73 8.79 -10.49
C ALA A 38 -5.94 7.48 -10.28
N GLN A 39 -6.03 6.55 -11.22
CA GLN A 39 -5.29 5.27 -11.16
C GLN A 39 -3.78 5.48 -11.21
N LEU A 40 -3.30 6.33 -12.13
CA LEU A 40 -1.88 6.64 -12.24
C LEU A 40 -1.32 7.30 -10.97
N ILE A 41 -2.11 8.18 -10.34
CA ILE A 41 -1.73 8.82 -9.08
C ILE A 41 -1.67 7.75 -7.97
N GLU A 42 -2.66 6.86 -7.86
CA GLU A 42 -2.66 5.78 -6.87
C GLU A 42 -1.42 4.89 -7.04
N ASP A 43 -1.15 4.42 -8.24
CA ASP A 43 -0.02 3.54 -8.54
C ASP A 43 1.32 4.22 -8.24
N SER A 44 1.47 5.49 -8.61
CA SER A 44 2.67 6.28 -8.33
C SER A 44 2.90 6.47 -6.82
N ILE A 45 1.83 6.78 -6.08
CA ILE A 45 1.88 6.92 -4.62
C ILE A 45 2.26 5.58 -3.98
N LEU A 46 1.62 4.48 -4.39
CA LEU A 46 1.92 3.15 -3.88
C LEU A 46 3.35 2.73 -4.18
N ALA A 47 3.84 2.97 -5.39
CA ALA A 47 5.23 2.70 -5.76
C ALA A 47 6.22 3.52 -4.91
N SER A 48 5.94 4.81 -4.70
CA SER A 48 6.74 5.68 -3.84
C SER A 48 6.75 5.18 -2.38
N LYS A 49 5.59 4.78 -1.84
CA LYS A 49 5.50 4.22 -0.48
C LYS A 49 6.21 2.87 -0.35
N ARG A 50 6.15 2.01 -1.36
CA ARG A 50 6.91 0.75 -1.39
C ARG A 50 8.42 1.02 -1.36
N ALA A 51 8.91 1.98 -2.14
CA ALA A 51 10.32 2.37 -2.13
C ALA A 51 10.75 2.92 -0.76
N GLU A 52 9.91 3.74 -0.13
CA GLU A 52 10.14 4.27 1.22
C GLU A 52 10.24 3.15 2.27
N LEU A 53 9.30 2.19 2.26
CA LEU A 53 9.32 1.02 3.15
C LEU A 53 10.58 0.17 2.94
N LYS A 54 10.98 -0.07 1.69
CA LYS A 54 12.22 -0.80 1.38
C LYS A 54 13.44 -0.12 1.99
N ASN A 55 13.53 1.21 1.87
CA ASN A 55 14.63 1.98 2.43
C ASN A 55 14.66 1.90 3.96
N TYR A 56 13.50 1.91 4.63
CA TYR A 56 13.45 1.73 6.09
C TYR A 56 13.91 0.35 6.53
N VAL A 57 13.53 -0.71 5.81
CA VAL A 57 13.98 -2.07 6.11
C VAL A 57 15.49 -2.21 5.90
N GLU A 58 16.04 -1.69 4.80
CA GLU A 58 17.48 -1.73 4.56
C GLU A 58 18.27 -0.91 5.59
N MET A 59 17.75 0.24 6.01
CA MET A 59 18.36 1.03 7.08
C MET A 59 18.36 0.27 8.41
N ALA A 60 17.24 -0.36 8.78
CA ALA A 60 17.15 -1.19 9.97
C ALA A 60 18.12 -2.37 9.92
N LYS A 61 18.23 -3.05 8.76
CA LYS A 61 19.21 -4.13 8.54
C LYS A 61 20.66 -3.64 8.69
N SER A 62 20.98 -2.48 8.12
CA SER A 62 22.32 -1.89 8.24
C SER A 62 22.66 -1.51 9.69
N LEU A 63 21.69 -1.07 10.47
CA LEU A 63 21.90 -0.73 11.89
C LEU A 63 22.20 -1.98 12.73
N ILE A 64 21.57 -3.11 12.43
CA ILE A 64 21.75 -4.36 13.19
C ILE A 64 22.87 -5.25 12.64
N ALA A 65 23.37 -4.99 11.43
CA ALA A 65 24.40 -5.82 10.80
C ALA A 65 25.65 -6.03 11.69
N PRO A 66 26.23 -4.99 12.34
CA PRO A 66 27.38 -5.21 13.23
C PRO A 66 27.06 -6.09 14.44
N LEU A 67 25.83 -5.99 14.98
CA LEU A 67 25.38 -6.81 16.12
C LEU A 67 25.18 -8.28 15.72
N TYR A 68 24.79 -8.51 14.47
CA TYR A 68 24.62 -9.84 13.91
C TYR A 68 25.97 -10.50 13.58
N ASP A 69 26.87 -9.74 12.96
CA ASP A 69 28.17 -10.23 12.49
C ASP A 69 29.11 -10.60 13.65
N ASP A 70 29.11 -9.85 14.76
CA ASP A 70 29.89 -10.17 15.97
C ASP A 70 29.31 -11.35 16.78
N GLY A 71 28.02 -11.66 16.57
CA GLY A 71 27.25 -12.54 17.45
C GLY A 71 27.09 -13.99 17.00
N HIS A 72 27.41 -14.33 15.74
CA HIS A 72 27.30 -15.68 15.15
C HIS A 72 26.06 -16.52 15.57
N GLY A 73 24.89 -15.87 15.74
CA GLY A 73 23.66 -16.57 16.13
C GLY A 73 23.54 -16.96 17.60
N ASP A 74 24.32 -16.35 18.51
CA ASP A 74 24.07 -16.48 19.95
C ASP A 74 22.71 -15.87 20.32
N ALA A 75 22.00 -16.53 21.24
CA ALA A 75 20.69 -16.10 21.73
C ALA A 75 20.75 -14.67 22.33
N ARG A 76 21.90 -14.27 22.89
CA ARG A 76 22.12 -12.91 23.39
C ARG A 76 22.16 -11.87 22.27
N ALA A 77 22.86 -12.17 21.18
CA ALA A 77 22.93 -11.27 20.02
C ALA A 77 21.54 -11.10 19.39
N GLN A 78 20.77 -12.19 19.27
CA GLN A 78 19.39 -12.12 18.80
C GLN A 78 18.52 -11.23 19.69
N GLN A 79 18.58 -11.39 21.01
CA GLN A 79 17.82 -10.54 21.94
C GLN A 79 18.19 -9.07 21.78
N GLN A 80 19.48 -8.75 21.68
CA GLN A 80 19.96 -7.39 21.50
C GLN A 80 19.45 -6.77 20.18
N VAL A 81 19.48 -7.53 19.09
CA VAL A 81 18.92 -7.10 17.79
C VAL A 81 17.42 -6.78 17.92
N LEU A 82 16.64 -7.65 18.58
CA LEU A 82 15.21 -7.44 18.76
C LEU A 82 14.93 -6.19 19.62
N GLU A 83 15.74 -5.93 20.65
CA GLU A 83 15.61 -4.73 21.48
C GLU A 83 15.92 -3.44 20.73
N GLU A 84 16.95 -3.42 19.88
CA GLU A 84 17.28 -2.25 19.06
C GLU A 84 16.20 -1.98 18.01
N LEU A 85 15.73 -3.02 17.29
CA LEU A 85 14.65 -2.90 16.33
C LEU A 85 13.35 -2.38 16.97
N ARG A 86 13.06 -2.77 18.21
CA ARG A 86 11.86 -2.33 18.95
C ARG A 86 11.84 -0.81 19.19
N LYS A 87 13.01 -0.17 19.31
CA LYS A 87 13.15 1.28 19.52
C LYS A 87 12.95 2.09 18.25
N LEU A 88 13.03 1.45 17.08
CA LEU A 88 12.91 2.13 15.79
C LEU A 88 11.45 2.45 15.45
N SER A 89 11.23 3.66 14.96
CA SER A 89 9.94 4.12 14.44
C SER A 89 10.17 5.03 13.24
N PHE A 90 9.20 5.06 12.32
CA PHE A 90 9.29 5.88 11.11
C PHE A 90 7.92 6.45 10.73
N GLY A 91 7.92 7.63 10.11
CA GLY A 91 6.69 8.36 9.81
C GLY A 91 5.83 8.62 11.06
N ILE A 92 4.51 8.69 10.87
CA ILE A 92 3.57 8.97 11.97
C ILE A 92 3.23 7.68 12.76
N ASN A 93 3.02 6.58 12.04
CA ASN A 93 2.49 5.33 12.61
C ASN A 93 3.28 4.08 12.18
N GLY A 94 4.50 4.26 11.68
CA GLY A 94 5.38 3.19 11.22
C GLY A 94 6.20 2.60 12.37
N TYR A 95 6.28 1.28 12.39
CA TYR A 95 6.97 0.50 13.41
C TYR A 95 7.47 -0.81 12.80
N PHE A 96 8.39 -1.47 13.50
CA PHE A 96 8.92 -2.77 13.11
C PHE A 96 8.26 -3.91 13.90
N PHE A 97 8.17 -5.05 13.25
CA PHE A 97 7.77 -6.33 13.82
C PHE A 97 8.65 -7.43 13.23
N VAL A 98 8.82 -8.52 13.96
CA VAL A 98 9.64 -9.66 13.54
C VAL A 98 8.87 -10.94 13.87
N TYR A 99 8.75 -11.81 12.86
CA TYR A 99 8.21 -13.16 12.99
C TYR A 99 9.29 -14.18 12.63
N ASP A 100 9.23 -15.37 13.24
CA ASP A 100 9.99 -16.52 12.76
C ASP A 100 9.32 -17.16 11.52
N HIS A 101 9.97 -18.18 10.95
CA HIS A 101 9.47 -18.88 9.77
C HIS A 101 8.21 -19.71 10.02
N GLU A 102 7.86 -19.98 11.27
CA GLU A 102 6.67 -20.73 11.65
C GLU A 102 5.49 -19.81 11.95
N GLY A 103 5.71 -18.49 12.03
CA GLY A 103 4.68 -17.49 12.32
C GLY A 103 4.58 -17.14 13.81
N ARG A 104 5.60 -17.42 14.62
CA ARG A 104 5.71 -16.91 15.99
C ARG A 104 6.19 -15.47 16.00
N SER A 105 5.56 -14.63 16.79
CA SER A 105 6.02 -13.25 17.01
C SER A 105 7.27 -13.23 17.88
N LEU A 106 8.38 -12.71 17.34
CA LEU A 106 9.63 -12.53 18.07
C LEU A 106 9.75 -11.10 18.65
N MET A 107 9.19 -10.12 17.96
CA MET A 107 9.17 -8.72 18.41
C MET A 107 8.01 -7.97 17.76
N HIS A 108 7.31 -7.16 18.55
CA HIS A 108 6.32 -6.22 18.02
C HIS A 108 6.37 -4.91 18.81
N ALA A 109 6.74 -3.81 18.14
CA ALA A 109 7.02 -2.55 18.85
C ALA A 109 5.80 -1.88 19.49
N ARG A 110 4.58 -2.18 19.01
CA ARG A 110 3.33 -1.56 19.49
C ARG A 110 2.44 -2.46 20.36
N GLN A 111 2.61 -3.78 20.27
CA GLN A 111 1.70 -4.78 20.85
C GLN A 111 2.56 -5.90 21.44
N SER A 112 3.21 -5.59 22.56
CA SER A 112 4.13 -6.51 23.24
C SER A 112 3.46 -7.81 23.68
N GLU A 113 2.14 -7.78 23.90
CA GLU A 113 1.31 -8.93 24.22
C GLU A 113 1.34 -10.02 23.15
N LEU A 114 1.62 -9.66 21.89
CA LEU A 114 1.76 -10.63 20.79
C LEU A 114 3.07 -11.40 20.84
N VAL A 115 4.11 -10.87 21.50
CA VAL A 115 5.45 -11.47 21.51
C VAL A 115 5.43 -12.84 22.19
N GLY A 116 6.02 -13.83 21.53
CA GLY A 116 6.04 -15.24 21.96
C GLY A 116 4.84 -16.07 21.50
N GLN A 117 3.77 -15.43 21.03
CA GLN A 117 2.58 -16.12 20.53
C GLN A 117 2.78 -16.68 19.13
N TYR A 118 2.12 -17.81 18.87
CA TYR A 118 2.01 -18.41 17.54
C TYR A 118 0.80 -17.83 16.82
N LEU A 119 1.02 -17.07 15.74
CA LEU A 119 -0.02 -16.27 15.08
C LEU A 119 -0.37 -16.80 13.67
N TRP A 120 -0.01 -18.05 13.38
CA TRP A 120 -0.21 -18.66 12.05
C TRP A 120 -1.66 -18.61 11.56
N ASP A 121 -2.62 -18.86 12.45
CA ASP A 121 -4.05 -18.86 12.13
C ASP A 121 -4.72 -17.48 12.30
N MET A 122 -3.93 -16.43 12.58
CA MET A 122 -4.47 -15.09 12.78
C MET A 122 -5.03 -14.54 11.47
N LYS A 123 -6.27 -14.07 11.54
CA LYS A 123 -6.97 -13.46 10.41
C LYS A 123 -7.19 -11.98 10.64
N ASP A 124 -7.06 -11.21 9.57
CA ASP A 124 -7.50 -9.82 9.58
C ASP A 124 -9.06 -9.72 9.57
N PRO A 125 -9.64 -8.52 9.77
CA PRO A 125 -11.09 -8.33 9.71
C PRO A 125 -11.77 -8.74 8.40
N HIS A 126 -11.00 -8.94 7.32
CA HIS A 126 -11.48 -9.40 6.02
C HIS A 126 -11.30 -10.92 5.81
N GLY A 127 -10.75 -11.63 6.80
CA GLY A 127 -10.54 -13.08 6.76
C GLY A 127 -9.21 -13.53 6.17
N LEU A 128 -8.30 -12.60 5.83
CA LEU A 128 -6.98 -12.93 5.28
C LEU A 128 -6.10 -13.54 6.37
N PRO A 129 -5.49 -14.73 6.18
CA PRO A 129 -4.48 -15.27 7.09
C PRO A 129 -3.20 -14.42 7.00
N VAL A 130 -3.13 -13.38 7.83
CA VAL A 130 -2.21 -12.25 7.62
C VAL A 130 -0.75 -12.64 7.79
N ILE A 131 -0.43 -13.50 8.76
CA ILE A 131 0.94 -13.95 9.01
C ILE A 131 1.42 -14.87 7.88
N GLN A 132 0.57 -15.78 7.42
CA GLN A 132 0.90 -16.66 6.29
C GLN A 132 1.17 -15.85 5.01
N ALA A 133 0.31 -14.86 4.72
CA ALA A 133 0.49 -13.99 3.56
C ALA A 133 1.78 -13.16 3.65
N LEU A 134 2.12 -12.63 4.83
CA LEU A 134 3.38 -11.91 5.05
C LEU A 134 4.61 -12.80 4.82
N LEU A 135 4.60 -14.02 5.38
CA LEU A 135 5.68 -14.99 5.19
C LEU A 135 5.83 -15.39 3.72
N GLN A 136 4.71 -15.60 3.01
CA GLN A 136 4.71 -15.88 1.59
C GLN A 136 5.31 -14.71 0.78
N SER A 137 4.90 -13.47 1.05
CA SER A 137 5.43 -12.29 0.36
C SER A 137 6.91 -12.05 0.62
N ALA A 138 7.40 -12.40 1.81
CA ALA A 138 8.83 -12.34 2.13
C ALA A 138 9.65 -13.36 1.30
N GLN A 139 9.05 -14.49 0.92
CA GLN A 139 9.70 -15.54 0.11
C GLN A 139 9.56 -15.30 -1.40
N SER A 140 8.44 -14.74 -1.87
CA SER A 140 8.11 -14.59 -3.28
C SER A 140 8.81 -13.41 -3.99
N GLY A 141 9.64 -12.65 -3.27
CA GLY A 141 10.59 -11.67 -3.82
C GLY A 141 10.11 -10.23 -3.87
N GLU A 142 8.80 -9.95 -3.97
CA GLU A 142 8.30 -8.56 -3.93
C GLU A 142 8.30 -7.97 -2.51
N GLY A 143 8.12 -8.78 -1.47
CA GLY A 143 8.27 -8.35 -0.07
C GLY A 143 7.15 -7.45 0.47
N PHE A 144 6.05 -7.26 -0.27
CA PHE A 144 4.92 -6.43 0.14
C PHE A 144 3.64 -7.26 0.29
N GLN A 145 2.83 -6.91 1.31
CA GLN A 145 1.52 -7.50 1.52
C GLN A 145 0.53 -6.40 1.93
N ARG A 146 -0.65 -6.39 1.31
CA ARG A 146 -1.77 -5.52 1.75
C ARG A 146 -2.63 -6.31 2.73
N TYR A 147 -2.89 -5.74 3.89
CA TYR A 147 -3.69 -6.34 4.96
C TYR A 147 -4.25 -5.26 5.88
N ALA A 148 -5.30 -5.60 6.63
CA ALA A 148 -5.77 -4.78 7.74
C ALA A 148 -5.10 -5.24 9.05
N TRP A 149 -4.68 -4.29 9.88
CA TRP A 149 -4.10 -4.58 11.20
C TRP A 149 -4.77 -3.73 12.26
N ASN A 150 -5.26 -4.38 13.31
CA ASN A 150 -5.80 -3.67 14.46
C ASN A 150 -4.60 -3.23 15.33
N LYS A 151 -4.41 -1.92 15.50
CA LYS A 151 -3.30 -1.34 16.25
C LYS A 151 -3.69 -1.14 17.71
#